data_AF-A0A8J3IEG8-F1
#
_entry.id   AF-A0A8J3IEG8-F1
#
_cell.length_a   1.000
_cell.length_b   1.000
_cell.length_c   1.000
_cell.angle_alpha   90.00
_cell.angle_beta   90.00
_cell.angle_gamma   90.00
#
_symmetry.space_group_name_H-M   'P 1'
#
loop_
_entity.id
_entity.type
_entity.pdbx_description
1 polymer ?
#
loop_
_entity_poly.entity_id
_entity_poly.type
_entity_poly.pdbx_seq_one_letter_code
_entity_poly.pdbx_strand_id
1 'polypeptide(L)'
;MSVRVRVVLTGILLVLSLLFALFAARATVSAFQSFQQERQQGDVQTIRPWMTIPYISHVYQVPENYLYDALHLSSARPSRRTTLQELAIRVHRPVGTVIHTVQASILLYRREHNQDHPRTLSRSGVRGGETT
;
A
#
# COMPACT_ATOMS: atom_id res chain seq x y z
N MET A 1 -53.52 3.80 -22.23
CA MET A 1 -52.13 4.30 -22.01
C MET A 1 -51.35 4.18 -23.30
N SER A 2 -50.90 5.30 -23.86
CA SER A 2 -50.25 5.39 -25.17
C SER A 2 -48.96 4.57 -25.21
N VAL A 3 -48.78 3.73 -26.23
CA VAL A 3 -47.62 2.84 -26.42
C VAL A 3 -46.28 3.58 -26.25
N ARG A 4 -46.23 4.85 -26.66
CA ARG A 4 -45.09 5.77 -26.46
C ARG A 4 -44.68 5.91 -24.99
N VAL A 5 -45.64 5.99 -24.08
CA VAL A 5 -45.39 6.09 -22.63
C VAL A 5 -44.78 4.80 -22.10
N ARG A 6 -45.25 3.63 -22.55
CA ARG A 6 -44.67 2.34 -22.16
C ARG A 6 -43.22 2.23 -22.63
N VAL A 7 -42.92 2.63 -23.86
CA VAL A 7 -41.55 2.61 -24.39
C VAL A 7 -40.62 3.54 -23.59
N VAL A 8 -41.07 4.76 -23.28
CA VAL A 8 -40.30 5.71 -22.47
C VAL A 8 -40.05 5.16 -21.06
N LEU A 9 -41.08 4.60 -20.42
CA LEU A 9 -40.97 4.06 -19.07
C LEU A 9 -40.00 2.87 -18.99
N THR A 10 -40.04 2.00 -20.01
CA THR A 10 -39.15 0.83 -20.10
C THR A 10 -37.70 1.26 -20.33
N GLY A 11 -37.48 2.28 -21.17
CA GLY A 11 -36.16 2.85 -21.40
C GLY A 11 -35.56 3.48 -20.15
N ILE A 12 -36.35 4.25 -19.40
CA ILE A 12 -35.91 4.85 -18.13
C ILE A 12 -35.55 3.77 -17.11
N LEU A 13 -36.35 2.71 -16.99
CA LEU A 13 -36.07 1.59 -16.08
C LEU A 13 -34.74 0.91 -16.40
N LEU A 14 -34.47 0.67 -17.70
CA LEU A 14 -33.22 0.06 -18.16
C LEU A 14 -32.01 0.94 -17.83
N VAL A 15 -32.10 2.25 -18.09
CA VAL A 15 -31.02 3.19 -17.78
C VAL A 15 -30.77 3.27 -16.28
N LEU A 16 -31.82 3.34 -15.45
CA LEU A 16 -31.68 3.34 -13.99
C LEU A 16 -30.99 2.07 -13.50
N SER A 17 -31.39 0.90 -14.00
CA SER A 17 -30.78 -0.38 -13.61
C SER A 17 -29.30 -0.44 -13.99
N LEU A 18 -28.94 0.04 -15.19
CA LEU A 18 -27.55 0.06 -15.66
C LEU A 18 -26.69 1.01 -14.82
N LEU A 19 -27.20 2.20 -14.50
CA LEU A 19 -26.50 3.17 -13.64
C LEU A 19 -26.31 2.61 -12.22
N PHE A 20 -27.33 1.96 -11.66
CA PHE A 20 -27.24 1.35 -10.33
C PHE A 20 -26.19 0.24 -10.28
N ALA A 21 -26.14 -0.62 -11.29
CA ALA A 21 -25.13 -1.67 -11.40
C ALA A 21 -23.71 -1.10 -11.52
N LEU A 22 -23.51 -0.07 -12.33
CA LEU A 22 -22.21 0.61 -12.46
C LEU A 22 -21.79 1.29 -11.15
N PHE A 23 -22.72 1.93 -10.46
CA PHE A 23 -22.47 2.55 -9.16
C PHE A 23 -22.09 1.51 -8.10
N ALA A 24 -22.84 0.41 -8.02
CA ALA A 24 -22.55 -0.70 -7.11
C ALA A 24 -21.21 -1.37 -7.41
N ALA A 25 -20.88 -1.58 -8.70
CA ALA A 25 -19.60 -2.12 -9.12
C ALA A 25 -18.44 -1.19 -8.74
N ARG A 26 -18.56 0.12 -9.00
CA ARG A 26 -17.54 1.11 -8.61
C ARG A 26 -17.34 1.16 -7.10
N ALA A 27 -18.43 1.19 -6.32
CA ALA A 27 -18.39 1.19 -4.86
C ALA A 27 -17.79 -0.12 -4.29
N THR A 28 -18.10 -1.25 -4.91
CA THR A 28 -17.58 -2.56 -4.48
C THR A 28 -16.10 -2.71 -4.83
N VAL A 29 -15.69 -2.26 -6.03
CA VAL A 29 -14.29 -2.34 -6.47
C VAL A 29 -13.39 -1.46 -5.59
N SER A 30 -13.84 -0.29 -5.13
CA SER A 30 -13.05 0.52 -4.17
C SER A 30 -12.86 -0.19 -2.82
N ALA A 31 -13.86 -0.92 -2.33
CA ALA A 31 -13.72 -1.70 -1.11
C ALA A 31 -12.81 -2.92 -1.33
N PHE A 32 -12.98 -3.64 -2.44
CA PHE A 32 -12.21 -4.84 -2.73
C PHE A 32 -10.74 -4.58 -3.08
N GLN A 33 -10.41 -3.44 -3.71
CA GLN A 33 -9.02 -3.06 -3.95
C GLN A 33 -8.26 -2.82 -2.63
N SER A 34 -8.95 -2.33 -1.60
CA SER A 34 -8.39 -2.18 -0.26
C SER A 34 -8.00 -3.55 0.34
N PHE A 35 -8.85 -4.56 0.16
CA PHE A 35 -8.63 -5.93 0.66
C PHE A 35 -7.69 -6.79 -0.20
N GLN A 36 -7.63 -6.58 -1.53
CA GLN A 36 -6.68 -7.32 -2.38
C GLN A 36 -5.25 -6.82 -2.22
N GLN A 37 -5.05 -5.53 -1.95
CA GLN A 37 -3.74 -5.01 -1.62
C GLN A 37 -3.20 -5.62 -0.31
N GLU A 38 -4.07 -5.87 0.67
CA GLU A 38 -3.71 -6.57 1.90
C GLU A 38 -3.16 -7.97 1.62
N ARG A 39 -3.78 -8.77 0.74
CA ARG A 39 -3.36 -10.17 0.54
C ARG A 39 -2.00 -10.37 -0.15
N GLN A 40 -1.48 -9.37 -0.87
CA GLN A 40 -0.14 -9.48 -1.50
C GLN A 40 0.99 -9.01 -0.58
N GLN A 41 0.68 -8.48 0.62
CA GLN A 41 1.62 -7.87 1.57
C GLN A 41 1.99 -8.79 2.75
N GLY A 42 1.97 -10.12 2.57
CA GLY A 42 2.14 -11.10 3.66
C GLY A 42 3.42 -11.02 4.52
N ASP A 43 4.38 -10.15 4.19
CA ASP A 43 5.59 -9.87 4.99
C ASP A 43 5.54 -8.47 5.66
N VAL A 44 4.94 -7.46 4.99
CA VAL A 44 4.87 -6.06 5.46
C VAL A 44 3.56 -5.78 6.26
N GLN A 45 2.63 -6.72 6.29
CA GLN A 45 1.41 -6.67 7.11
C GLN A 45 1.68 -6.72 8.63
N THR A 46 2.89 -7.07 9.05
CA THR A 46 3.24 -7.08 10.48
C THR A 46 3.40 -5.66 11.06
N ILE A 47 3.36 -4.60 10.24
CA ILE A 47 3.41 -3.22 10.73
C ILE A 47 2.14 -2.92 11.54
N ARG A 48 2.30 -2.82 12.86
CA ARG A 48 1.21 -2.53 13.78
C ARG A 48 1.09 -1.02 14.03
N PRO A 49 -0.11 -0.49 14.32
CA PRO A 49 -0.34 0.94 14.58
C PRO A 49 0.49 1.54 15.72
N TRP A 50 0.92 0.72 16.67
CA TRP A 50 1.76 1.13 17.80
C TRP A 50 3.24 1.25 17.42
N MET A 51 3.67 0.74 16.27
CA MET A 51 5.08 0.83 15.86
C MET A 51 5.48 2.27 15.56
N THR A 52 6.70 2.61 15.94
CA THR A 52 7.30 3.92 15.66
C THR A 52 8.10 3.85 14.36
N ILE A 53 8.25 4.99 13.67
CA ILE A 53 9.08 5.10 12.45
C ILE A 53 10.51 4.57 12.65
N PRO A 54 11.25 4.92 13.73
CA PRO A 54 12.59 4.37 13.96
C PRO A 54 12.59 2.84 14.15
N TYR A 55 11.56 2.26 14.77
CA TYR A 55 11.46 0.81 14.91
C TYR A 55 11.27 0.13 13.55
N ILE A 56 10.39 0.66 12.71
CA ILE A 56 10.15 0.15 11.34
C ILE A 56 11.40 0.30 10.49
N SER A 57 12.10 1.43 10.61
CA SER A 57 13.37 1.68 9.92
C SER A 57 14.40 0.60 10.25
N HIS A 58 14.52 0.22 11.52
CA HIS A 58 15.45 -0.80 11.97
C HIS A 58 15.04 -2.22 11.53
N VAL A 59 13.77 -2.57 11.67
CA VAL A 59 13.25 -3.92 11.35
C VAL A 59 13.26 -4.19 9.85
N TYR A 60 12.89 -3.20 9.04
CA TYR A 60 12.80 -3.35 7.58
C TYR A 60 14.03 -2.79 6.84
N GLN A 61 15.04 -2.32 7.56
CA GLN A 61 16.28 -1.74 7.02
C GLN A 61 16.04 -0.62 5.99
N VAL A 62 15.02 0.21 6.22
CA VAL A 62 14.68 1.38 5.38
C VAL A 62 15.06 2.64 6.14
N PRO A 63 15.76 3.61 5.55
CA PRO A 63 16.21 4.78 6.28
C PRO A 63 15.03 5.69 6.69
N GLU A 64 15.07 6.24 7.90
CA GLU A 64 13.96 7.00 8.50
C GLU A 64 13.54 8.20 7.65
N ASN A 65 14.50 8.90 7.05
CA ASN A 65 14.26 10.05 6.18
C ASN A 65 13.37 9.70 4.98
N TYR A 66 13.59 8.54 4.36
CA TYR A 66 12.79 8.06 3.23
C TYR A 66 11.34 7.80 3.65
N LEU A 67 11.13 7.25 4.86
CA LEU A 67 9.78 7.05 5.42
C LEU A 67 9.09 8.38 5.74
N TYR A 68 9.82 9.36 6.28
CA TYR A 68 9.27 10.69 6.54
C TYR A 68 8.90 11.43 5.26
N ASP A 69 9.74 11.34 4.22
CA ASP A 69 9.48 11.95 2.91
C ASP A 69 8.28 11.30 2.23
N ALA A 70 8.16 9.96 2.28
CA ALA A 70 6.99 9.24 1.76
C ALA A 70 5.68 9.69 2.43
N LEU A 71 5.73 10.03 3.72
CA LEU A 71 4.58 10.55 4.47
C LEU A 71 4.38 12.06 4.31
N HIS A 72 5.23 12.74 3.52
CA HIS A 72 5.26 14.19 3.34
C HIS A 72 5.42 14.95 4.68
N LEU A 73 6.19 14.37 5.61
CA LEU A 73 6.43 14.91 6.96
C LEU A 73 7.79 15.60 7.09
N SER A 74 8.46 15.90 5.98
CA SER A 74 9.80 16.49 5.95
C SER A 74 9.90 17.82 6.70
N SER A 75 8.80 18.56 6.85
CA SER A 75 8.72 19.84 7.56
C SER A 75 8.47 19.72 9.07
N ALA A 76 7.90 18.61 9.53
CA ALA A 76 7.53 18.41 10.93
C ALA A 76 8.07 17.06 11.39
N ARG A 77 9.36 17.00 11.74
CA ARG A 77 9.98 15.79 12.33
C ARG A 77 9.19 15.41 13.59
N PRO A 78 8.37 14.35 13.53
CA PRO A 78 7.67 13.88 14.71
C PRO A 78 8.70 13.37 15.71
N SER A 79 8.37 13.44 16.99
CA SER A 79 9.19 12.87 18.05
C SER A 79 9.51 11.40 17.74
N ARG A 80 10.72 10.93 18.01
CA ARG A 80 11.12 9.52 17.81
C ARG A 80 10.22 8.50 18.51
N ARG A 81 9.44 8.96 19.49
CA ARG A 81 8.48 8.17 20.28
C ARG A 81 7.06 8.17 19.69
N THR A 82 6.80 8.93 18.63
CA THR A 82 5.47 9.02 18.03
C THR A 82 5.16 7.74 17.25
N THR A 83 4.07 7.09 17.64
CA THR A 83 3.57 5.88 16.99
C THR A 83 2.88 6.24 15.68
N LEU A 84 2.72 5.27 14.76
CA LEU A 84 1.95 5.47 13.52
C LEU A 84 0.53 5.96 13.80
N GLN A 85 -0.10 5.49 14.89
CA GLN A 85 -1.42 5.92 15.30
C GLN A 85 -1.45 7.40 15.73
N GLU A 86 -0.52 7.81 16.59
CA GLU A 86 -0.41 9.22 17.00
C GLU A 86 -0.08 10.13 15.81
N LEU A 87 0.73 9.64 14.88
CA LEU A 87 1.08 10.35 13.67
C LEU A 87 -0.14 10.53 12.75
N ALA A 88 -0.94 9.47 12.59
CA ALA A 88 -2.18 9.52 11.83
C ALA A 88 -3.17 10.54 12.41
N ILE A 89 -3.30 10.57 13.75
CA ILE A 89 -4.13 11.55 14.47
C ILE A 89 -3.62 12.97 14.20
N ARG A 90 -2.29 13.20 14.31
CA ARG A 90 -1.69 14.52 14.09
C ARG A 90 -1.91 15.04 12.66
N VAL A 91 -1.80 14.15 11.68
CA VAL A 91 -1.93 14.48 10.25
C VAL A 91 -3.40 14.45 9.80
N HIS A 92 -4.34 14.18 10.72
CA HIS A 92 -5.77 14.02 10.42
C HIS A 92 -6.04 13.02 9.28
N ARG A 93 -5.24 11.96 9.19
CA ARG A 93 -5.38 10.89 8.20
C ARG A 93 -5.79 9.60 8.87
N PRO A 94 -6.54 8.72 8.17
CA PRO A 94 -6.86 7.40 8.70
C PRO A 94 -5.57 6.61 8.93
N VAL A 95 -5.47 5.92 10.08
CA VAL A 95 -4.30 5.11 10.43
C VAL A 95 -4.01 4.04 9.37
N GLY A 96 -5.04 3.46 8.76
CA GLY A 96 -4.91 2.50 7.66
C GLY A 96 -4.23 3.11 6.42
N THR A 97 -4.55 4.36 6.07
CA THR A 97 -3.93 5.08 4.94
C THR A 97 -2.44 5.35 5.21
N VAL A 98 -2.10 5.70 6.45
CA VAL A 98 -0.71 5.94 6.86
C VAL A 98 0.09 4.64 6.80
N ILE A 99 -0.44 3.55 7.37
CA ILE A 99 0.19 2.22 7.32
C ILE A 99 0.39 1.79 5.87
N HIS A 100 -0.64 1.91 5.03
CA HIS A 100 -0.55 1.55 3.62
C HIS A 100 0.51 2.35 2.86
N THR A 101 0.64 3.65 3.15
CA THR A 101 1.67 4.51 2.55
C THR A 101 3.07 4.07 2.97
N VAL A 102 3.27 3.74 4.25
CA VAL A 102 4.54 3.19 4.77
C VAL A 102 4.87 1.84 4.13
N GLN A 103 3.88 0.95 4.01
CA GLN A 103 4.08 -0.36 3.38
C GLN A 103 4.48 -0.21 1.91
N ALA A 104 3.79 0.67 1.18
CA ALA A 104 4.10 0.96 -0.21
C ALA A 104 5.51 1.52 -0.38
N SER A 105 5.95 2.44 0.48
CA SER A 105 7.29 3.00 0.41
C SER A 105 8.37 1.97 0.72
N ILE A 106 8.17 1.09 1.72
CA ILE A 106 9.09 -0.03 2.00
C ILE A 106 9.20 -0.97 0.79
N LEU A 107 8.08 -1.30 0.15
CA LEU A 107 8.07 -2.16 -1.03
C LEU A 107 8.78 -1.52 -2.23
N LEU A 108 8.57 -0.21 -2.45
CA LEU A 108 9.26 0.54 -3.49
C LEU A 108 10.77 0.58 -3.24
N TYR A 109 11.18 0.90 -2.01
CA TYR A 109 12.59 0.91 -1.59
C TYR A 109 13.23 -0.47 -1.78
N ARG A 110 12.56 -1.55 -1.33
CA ARG A 110 13.07 -2.92 -1.51
C ARG A 110 13.18 -3.28 -2.99
N ARG A 111 12.25 -2.86 -3.84
CA ARG A 111 12.31 -3.12 -5.29
C ARG A 111 13.53 -2.44 -5.90
N GLU A 112 13.73 -1.15 -5.62
CA GLU A 112 14.84 -0.35 -6.12
C GLU A 112 16.19 -0.92 -5.65
N HIS A 113 16.34 -1.16 -4.35
CA HIS A 113 17.59 -1.64 -3.77
C HIS A 113 17.91 -3.12 -4.07
N ASN A 114 16.91 -3.96 -4.36
CA ASN A 114 17.13 -5.34 -4.81
C ASN A 114 17.61 -5.40 -6.28
N GLN A 115 17.39 -4.35 -7.07
CA GLN A 115 18.01 -4.24 -8.40
C GLN A 115 19.49 -3.81 -8.33
N ASP A 116 19.88 -3.11 -7.26
CA ASP A 116 21.27 -2.70 -6.99
C ASP A 116 22.15 -3.81 -6.35
N HIS A 117 21.57 -4.96 -5.98
CA HIS A 117 22.32 -6.16 -5.60
C HIS A 117 22.27 -7.24 -6.71
N PRO A 118 22.88 -7.00 -7.90
CA PRO A 118 22.91 -7.99 -8.96
C PRO A 118 23.87 -9.11 -8.60
N ARG A 119 23.37 -10.21 -8.00
CA ARG A 119 23.94 -11.57 -8.10
C ARG A 119 25.48 -11.70 -8.07
N THR A 120 26.19 -10.89 -7.30
CA THR A 120 27.66 -10.96 -7.23
C THR A 120 28.16 -12.16 -6.42
N LEU A 121 27.25 -12.91 -5.79
CA LEU A 121 27.57 -14.15 -5.07
C LEU A 121 27.50 -15.43 -5.92
N SER A 122 27.24 -15.36 -7.24
CA SER A 122 27.27 -16.57 -8.09
C SER A 122 28.62 -16.85 -8.76
N ARG A 123 29.69 -16.13 -8.41
CA ARG A 123 31.04 -16.33 -8.98
C ARG A 123 32.16 -16.19 -7.93
N SER A 124 32.05 -16.83 -6.77
CA SER A 124 33.21 -17.02 -5.89
C SER A 124 33.01 -18.24 -5.00
N GLY A 125 33.30 -19.42 -5.56
CA GLY A 125 33.15 -20.68 -4.81
C GLY A 125 33.47 -21.94 -5.60
N VAL A 126 34.33 -21.88 -6.63
CA VAL A 126 34.93 -23.09 -7.25
C VAL A 126 36.38 -22.77 -7.61
N ARG A 127 37.24 -22.67 -6.59
CA ARG A 127 38.69 -22.79 -6.74
C ARG A 127 39.30 -23.14 -5.39
N GLY A 128 39.80 -24.38 -5.28
CA GLY A 128 40.72 -24.79 -4.23
C GLY A 128 40.21 -25.99 -3.43
N GLY A 129 40.52 -27.20 -3.89
CA GLY A 129 40.29 -28.41 -3.10
C GLY A 129 40.49 -29.74 -3.81
N GLU A 130 41.37 -29.83 -4.82
CA GLU A 130 41.83 -31.11 -5.34
C GLU A 130 43.25 -31.36 -4.81
N THR A 131 43.30 -31.97 -3.63
CA THR A 131 44.44 -32.74 -3.15
C THR A 131 43.92 -34.14 -2.87
N THR A 132 44.21 -35.09 -3.75
CA THR A 132 44.78 -36.43 -3.47
C THR A 132 44.94 -37.16 -4.80
#